data_AF-A0A0Q9LEH1-F1
#
_entry.id   AF-A0A0Q9LEH1-F1
#
_cell.length_a   1.000
_cell.length_b   1.000
_cell.length_c   1.000
_cell.angle_alpha   90.00
_cell.angle_beta   90.00
_cell.angle_gamma   90.00
#
_symmetry.space_group_name_H-M   'P 1'
#
loop_
_entity.id
_entity.type
_entity.pdbx_description
1 polymer ?
#
loop_
_entity_poly.entity_id
_entity_poly.type
_entity_poly.pdbx_seq_one_letter_code
_entity_poly.pdbx_strand_id
1 'polypeptide(L)'
;MINIDINNINDLIDFISLFLPMIISLIATIIFSMKFIKNNNIKKTLFITTVINFALLSLGTLWFWLSVSDGLAQLVQFIMYCVCFGVIFTINVIIIMVINRKKAK
;
A
#
# COMPACT_ATOMS: atom_id res chain seq x y z
N MET A 1 -32.11 11.43 22.12
CA MET A 1 -30.73 11.10 22.52
C MET A 1 -30.33 9.88 21.71
N ILE A 2 -29.57 10.07 20.63
CA ILE A 2 -29.13 8.96 19.76
C ILE A 2 -28.04 8.24 20.55
N ASN A 3 -28.35 7.07 21.08
CA ASN A 3 -27.37 6.21 21.73
C ASN A 3 -26.57 5.53 20.63
N ILE A 4 -25.54 6.20 20.13
CA ILE A 4 -24.62 5.59 19.17
C ILE A 4 -23.83 4.55 19.96
N ASP A 5 -24.04 3.27 19.62
CA ASP A 5 -23.35 2.15 20.25
C ASP A 5 -21.84 2.32 20.07
N ILE A 6 -21.14 2.71 21.14
CA ILE A 6 -19.70 3.01 21.15
C ILE A 6 -18.89 1.80 20.67
N ASN A 7 -19.40 0.58 20.92
CA ASN A 7 -18.79 -0.67 20.46
C ASN A 7 -18.73 -0.74 18.92
N ASN A 8 -19.76 -0.26 18.23
CA ASN A 8 -19.83 -0.28 16.76
C ASN A 8 -18.85 0.73 16.12
N ILE A 9 -18.49 1.80 16.85
CA ILE A 9 -17.47 2.77 16.41
C ILE A 9 -16.08 2.17 16.54
N ASN A 10 -15.78 1.46 17.62
CA ASN A 10 -14.46 0.86 17.84
C ASN A 10 -14.16 -0.23 16.80
N ASP A 11 -15.15 -1.08 16.49
CA ASP A 11 -15.02 -2.09 15.44
C ASP A 11 -14.76 -1.47 14.06
N LEU A 12 -15.38 -0.32 13.77
CA LEU A 12 -15.15 0.44 12.54
C LEU A 12 -13.72 1.00 12.47
N ILE A 13 -13.20 1.52 13.58
CA ILE A 13 -11.83 2.05 13.66
C ILE A 13 -10.80 0.95 13.45
N ASP A 14 -11.01 -0.22 14.06
CA ASP A 14 -10.13 -1.38 13.89
C ASP A 14 -10.15 -1.88 12.44
N PHE A 15 -11.33 -1.91 11.82
CA PHE A 15 -11.47 -2.25 10.40
C PHE A 15 -10.73 -1.25 9.51
N ILE A 16 -10.86 0.05 9.74
CA ILE A 16 -10.16 1.09 8.94
C ILE A 16 -8.64 1.00 9.12
N SER A 17 -8.18 0.64 10.31
CA SER A 17 -6.75 0.52 10.63
C SER A 17 -6.05 -0.58 9.82
N LEU A 18 -6.77 -1.61 9.35
CA LEU A 18 -6.27 -2.62 8.41
C LEU A 18 -5.98 -2.05 7.01
N PHE A 19 -6.75 -1.05 6.56
CA PHE A 19 -6.58 -0.47 5.23
C PHE A 19 -5.59 0.69 5.21
N LEU A 20 -5.27 1.27 6.37
CA LEU A 20 -4.40 2.44 6.45
C LEU A 20 -3.02 2.20 5.81
N PRO A 21 -2.29 1.09 6.09
CA PRO A 21 -0.99 0.85 5.47
C PRO A 21 -1.07 0.65 3.95
N MET A 22 -2.18 0.08 3.47
CA MET A 22 -2.46 -0.11 2.05
C MET A 22 -2.64 1.22 1.33
N ILE A 23 -3.44 2.12 1.89
CA ILE A 23 -3.70 3.45 1.34
C ILE A 23 -2.41 4.29 1.34
N ILE A 24 -1.66 4.28 2.45
CA ILE A 24 -0.37 4.97 2.56
C ILE A 24 0.61 4.43 1.51
N SER A 25 0.68 3.10 1.34
CA SER A 25 1.54 2.49 0.34
C SER A 25 1.18 2.96 -1.07
N LEU A 26 -0.09 2.90 -1.46
CA LEU A 26 -0.54 3.36 -2.77
C LEU A 26 -0.16 4.82 -3.03
N ILE A 27 -0.48 5.73 -2.11
CA ILE A 27 -0.23 7.17 -2.25
C ILE A 27 1.27 7.44 -2.35
N ALA A 28 2.07 6.90 -1.44
CA ALA A 28 3.52 7.08 -1.46
C ALA A 28 4.10 6.62 -2.80
N THR A 29 3.67 5.45 -3.26
CA THR A 29 4.16 4.85 -4.48
C THR A 29 3.83 5.68 -5.73
N ILE A 30 2.64 6.26 -5.82
CA ILE A 30 2.24 7.18 -6.90
C ILE A 30 3.12 8.44 -6.89
N ILE A 31 3.26 9.09 -5.72
CA ILE A 31 4.04 10.34 -5.57
C ILE A 31 5.50 10.10 -5.96
N PHE A 32 6.10 9.03 -5.45
CA PHE A 32 7.49 8.68 -5.76
C PHE A 32 7.66 8.32 -7.24
N SER A 33 6.72 7.59 -7.84
CA SER A 33 6.76 7.27 -9.27
C SER A 33 6.79 8.54 -10.13
N MET A 34 5.92 9.52 -9.84
CA MET A 34 5.89 10.79 -10.57
C MET A 34 7.16 11.63 -10.37
N LYS A 35 7.71 11.67 -9.15
CA LYS A 35 8.93 12.44 -8.85
C LYS A 35 10.17 11.81 -9.49
N PHE A 36 10.32 10.49 -9.38
CA PHE A 36 11.50 9.79 -9.86
C PHE A 36 11.53 9.61 -11.37
N ILE A 37 10.38 9.41 -12.04
CA ILE A 37 10.37 9.27 -13.50
C ILE A 37 10.86 10.53 -14.22
N LYS A 38 10.77 11.71 -13.59
CA LYS A 38 11.27 12.96 -14.15
C LYS A 38 12.81 12.97 -14.24
N ASN A 39 13.49 12.38 -13.27
CA ASN A 39 14.94 12.50 -13.09
C ASN A 39 15.74 11.20 -13.31
N ASN A 40 15.09 10.03 -13.30
CA ASN A 40 15.76 8.72 -13.35
C ASN A 40 15.28 7.82 -14.49
N ASN A 41 16.12 6.84 -14.82
CA ASN A 41 15.78 5.74 -15.73
C ASN A 41 14.59 4.92 -15.19
N ILE A 42 13.73 4.48 -16.10
CA ILE A 42 12.52 3.65 -15.85
C ILE A 42 12.82 2.49 -14.89
N LYS A 43 13.90 1.72 -15.16
CA LYS A 43 14.29 0.56 -14.33
C LYS A 43 14.59 0.95 -12.89
N LYS A 44 15.29 2.08 -12.67
CA LYS A 44 15.60 2.58 -11.32
C LYS A 44 14.33 3.06 -10.61
N THR A 45 13.47 3.80 -11.30
CA THR A 45 12.19 4.27 -10.74
C THR A 45 11.29 3.11 -10.32
N LEU A 46 11.17 2.09 -11.16
CA LEU A 46 10.37 0.90 -10.87
C LEU A 46 10.94 0.10 -9.69
N PHE A 47 12.26 -0.06 -9.63
CA PHE A 47 12.92 -0.72 -8.49
C PHE A 47 12.68 0.05 -7.17
N ILE A 48 12.95 1.35 -7.14
CA ILE A 48 12.80 2.19 -5.94
C ILE A 48 11.35 2.17 -5.44
N THR A 49 10.39 2.36 -6.34
CA THR A 49 8.96 2.38 -5.97
C THR A 49 8.46 1.02 -5.48
N THR A 50 8.99 -0.07 -6.05
CA THR A 50 8.69 -1.43 -5.58
C THR A 50 9.24 -1.68 -4.18
N VAL A 51 10.48 -1.25 -3.91
CA VAL A 51 11.11 -1.39 -2.58
C VAL A 51 10.34 -0.58 -1.53
N ILE A 52 9.92 0.65 -1.86
CA ILE A 52 9.11 1.49 -0.96
C ILE A 52 7.77 0.81 -0.66
N ASN A 53 7.07 0.32 -1.68
CA ASN A 53 5.79 -0.38 -1.53
C ASN A 53 5.94 -1.64 -0.65
N PHE A 54 6.98 -2.43 -0.90
CA PHE A 54 7.28 -3.62 -0.11
C PHE A 54 7.57 -3.26 1.36
N ALA A 55 8.37 -2.23 1.61
CA ALA A 55 8.70 -1.78 2.96
C ALA A 55 7.47 -1.29 3.71
N LEU A 56 6.59 -0.51 3.09
CA LEU A 56 5.38 0.02 3.72
C LEU A 56 4.39 -1.09 4.09
N LEU A 57 4.16 -2.03 3.18
CA LEU A 57 3.28 -3.17 3.48
C LEU A 57 3.89 -4.08 4.54
N SER A 58 5.20 -4.35 4.49
CA SER A 58 5.89 -5.15 5.51
C SER A 58 5.83 -4.49 6.89
N LEU A 59 5.99 -3.17 6.98
CA LEU A 59 5.82 -2.42 8.23
C LEU A 59 4.37 -2.51 8.74
N GLY A 60 3.39 -2.45 7.84
CA GLY A 60 1.99 -2.67 8.20
C GLY A 60 1.72 -4.10 8.69
N THR A 61 2.39 -5.11 8.12
CA THR A 61 2.31 -6.50 8.58
C THR A 61 2.89 -6.62 9.98
N LEU A 62 4.10 -6.12 10.21
CA LEU A 62 4.75 -6.15 11.52
C LEU A 62 3.92 -5.43 12.58
N TRP A 63 3.38 -4.25 12.25
CA TRP A 63 2.52 -3.51 13.17
C TRP A 63 1.29 -4.33 13.58
N PHE A 64 0.56 -4.89 12.61
CA PHE A 64 -0.64 -5.68 12.89
C PHE A 64 -0.34 -6.94 13.70
N TRP A 65 0.76 -7.63 13.38
CA TRP A 65 1.17 -8.86 14.10
C TRP A 65 1.60 -8.58 15.53
N LEU A 66 2.12 -7.39 15.82
CA LEU A 66 2.40 -6.94 17.19
C LEU A 66 1.14 -6.55 17.96
N SER A 67 0.07 -6.13 17.27
CA SER A 67 -1.20 -5.73 17.87
C SER A 67 -2.20 -6.88 18.06
N VAL A 68 -2.12 -7.92 17.23
CA VAL A 68 -3.09 -9.04 17.21
C VAL A 68 -2.36 -10.37 17.28
N SER A 69 -2.69 -11.20 18.27
CA SER A 69 -2.10 -12.55 18.45
C SER A 69 -2.87 -13.68 17.75
N ASP A 70 -4.03 -13.38 17.15
CA ASP A 70 -4.80 -14.35 16.39
C ASP A 70 -4.08 -14.70 15.07
N GLY A 71 -3.55 -15.92 15.00
CA GLY A 71 -2.84 -16.43 13.84
C GLY A 71 -3.68 -16.48 12.56
N LEU A 72 -5.00 -16.63 12.66
CA LEU A 72 -5.87 -16.65 11.50
C LEU A 72 -6.04 -15.24 10.93
N ALA A 73 -6.21 -14.24 11.80
CA ALA A 73 -6.24 -12.84 11.41
C ALA A 73 -4.92 -12.40 10.77
N GLN A 74 -3.78 -12.82 11.32
CA GLN A 74 -2.45 -12.57 10.76
C GLN A 74 -2.29 -13.16 9.35
N LEU A 75 -2.76 -14.39 9.12
CA LEU A 75 -2.71 -15.05 7.81
C LEU A 75 -3.57 -14.32 6.78
N VAL A 76 -4.80 -13.95 7.15
CA VAL A 76 -5.72 -13.21 6.27
C VAL A 76 -5.13 -11.85 5.89
N GLN A 77 -4.56 -11.13 6.87
CA GLN A 77 -3.90 -9.85 6.64
C GLN A 77 -2.69 -9.98 5.71
N PHE A 78 -1.86 -11.01 5.92
CA PHE A 78 -0.70 -11.26 5.06
C PHE A 78 -1.11 -11.52 3.61
N ILE A 79 -2.10 -12.39 3.38
CA ILE A 79 -2.62 -12.68 2.02
C ILE A 79 -3.16 -11.41 1.37
N MET A 80 -3.94 -10.62 2.12
CA MET A 80 -4.47 -9.34 1.65
C MET A 80 -3.34 -8.41 1.20
N TYR A 81 -2.30 -8.25 2.01
CA TYR A 81 -1.18 -7.36 1.68
C TYR A 81 -0.35 -7.87 0.50
N CYS A 82 -0.19 -9.19 0.33
CA CYS A 82 0.43 -9.76 -0.86
C CYS A 82 -0.34 -9.43 -2.15
N VAL A 83 -1.68 -9.55 -2.13
CA VAL A 83 -2.53 -9.17 -3.27
C VAL A 83 -2.41 -7.68 -3.56
N CYS A 84 -2.45 -6.84 -2.53
CA CYS A 84 -2.30 -5.40 -2.67
C CYS A 84 -0.93 -5.00 -3.22
N PHE A 85 0.13 -5.66 -2.79
CA PHE A 85 1.46 -5.45 -3.36
C PHE A 85 1.46 -5.71 -4.87
N GLY A 86 0.87 -6.82 -5.33
CA GLY A 86 0.76 -7.16 -6.75
C GLY A 86 -0.06 -6.15 -7.55
N VAL A 87 -1.18 -5.67 -7.00
CA VAL A 87 -2.02 -4.65 -7.63
C VAL A 87 -1.28 -3.32 -7.73
N ILE A 88 -0.69 -2.82 -6.64
CA ILE A 88 0.07 -1.57 -6.62
C ILE A 88 1.27 -1.64 -7.57
N PHE A 89 1.98 -2.77 -7.59
CA PHE A 89 3.08 -3.00 -8.53
C PHE A 89 2.63 -2.93 -9.99
N THR A 90 1.49 -3.55 -10.31
CA THR A 90 0.91 -3.50 -11.66
C THR A 90 0.55 -2.07 -12.06
N ILE A 91 -0.09 -1.31 -11.15
CA ILE A 91 -0.41 0.11 -11.34
C ILE A 91 0.86 0.92 -11.61
N ASN A 92 1.92 0.72 -10.84
CA ASN A 92 3.20 1.39 -11.05
C ASN A 92 3.78 1.12 -12.44
N VAL A 93 3.79 -0.14 -12.87
CA VAL A 93 4.32 -0.53 -14.17
C VAL A 93 3.56 0.20 -15.28
N ILE A 94 2.23 0.25 -15.20
CA ILE A 94 1.38 0.96 -16.16
C ILE A 94 1.69 2.46 -16.17
N ILE A 95 1.74 3.12 -15.00
CA ILE A 95 2.04 4.56 -14.88
C ILE A 95 3.39 4.88 -15.53
N ILE A 96 4.41 4.09 -15.20
CA ILE A 96 5.77 4.29 -15.70
C ILE A 96 5.83 4.07 -17.23
N MET A 97 5.17 3.04 -17.76
CA MET A 97 5.10 2.78 -19.19
C MET A 97 4.40 3.90 -19.95
N VAL A 98 3.26 4.39 -19.45
CA VAL A 98 2.49 5.48 -20.06
C VAL A 98 3.29 6.77 -20.10
N ILE A 99 3.95 7.13 -19.00
CA ILE A 99 4.78 8.34 -18.93
C ILE A 99 5.99 8.23 -19.85
N ASN A 100 6.63 7.06 -19.92
CA ASN A 100 7.78 6.88 -20.82
C ASN A 100 7.38 7.02 -22.29
N ARG A 101 6.23 6.48 -22.70
CA ARG A 101 5.70 6.66 -24.06
C ARG A 101 5.43 8.14 -24.40
N LYS A 102 5.05 8.96 -23.42
CA LYS A 102 4.86 10.40 -23.61
C LYS A 102 6.17 11.18 -23.76
N LYS A 103 7.27 10.72 -23.17
CA LYS A 103 8.60 11.36 -23.31
C LYS A 103 9.31 11.02 -24.63
N ALA A 104 8.96 9.88 -25.23
CA ALA A 104 9.53 9.43 -26.50
C ALA A 104 8.82 10.01 -27.74
N LYS A 105 7.71 10.72 -27.54
CA LYS A 105 7.06 11.57 -28.55
C LYS A 105 7.53 13.00 -28.38
#